data_AF-A0A542SF74-F1
#
_entry.id   AF-A0A542SF74-F1
#
_cell.length_a   1.000
_cell.length_b   1.000
_cell.length_c   1.000
_cell.angle_alpha   90.00
_cell.angle_beta   90.00
_cell.angle_gamma   90.00
#
_symmetry.space_group_name_H-M   'P 1'
#
loop_
_entity.id
_entity.type
_entity.pdbx_description
1 polymer ?
#
loop_
_entity_poly.entity_id
_entity_poly.type
_entity_poly.pdbx_seq_one_letter_code
_entity_poly.pdbx_strand_id
1 'polypeptide(L)'
;MSVVVTAPTWLRVAVHATRTSTTVAALTLLVAFGGIGSVATRPPTDPARRIDMSSGPLDSLMQENRCSPTGFDRDVIPSKAIIRTPDGATELVSFDRGWAVFLGEAAGELVAVCLGPADAG
;
A
#
# COMPACT_ATOMS: atom_id res chain seq x y z
N MET A 1 32.97 45.21 25.36
CA MET A 1 33.17 43.76 25.52
C MET A 1 32.57 43.36 26.87
N SER A 2 31.80 42.27 26.89
CA SER A 2 30.96 41.75 27.99
C SER A 2 29.65 42.54 28.18
N VAL A 3 28.46 41.94 28.38
CA VAL A 3 28.10 40.84 29.29
C VAL A 3 27.00 39.94 28.68
N VAL A 4 27.10 38.64 28.92
CA VAL A 4 26.11 37.59 28.59
C VAL A 4 24.94 37.66 29.57
N VAL A 5 23.70 37.64 29.08
CA VAL A 5 22.51 37.38 29.90
C VAL A 5 21.68 36.29 29.21
N THR A 6 21.93 35.04 29.59
CA THR A 6 21.04 33.91 29.34
C THR A 6 19.83 34.07 30.27
N ALA A 7 18.71 34.54 29.73
CA ALA A 7 17.47 34.69 30.49
C ALA A 7 16.71 33.35 30.55
N PRO A 8 16.23 32.95 31.74
CA PRO A 8 15.71 31.63 32.01
C PRO A 8 14.37 31.36 31.33
N THR A 9 14.27 30.16 30.74
CA THR A 9 13.01 29.45 30.54
C THR A 9 12.18 29.46 31.83
N TRP A 10 10.86 29.60 31.67
CA TRP A 10 9.82 29.53 32.70
C TRP A 10 9.29 30.88 33.21
N LEU A 11 8.01 31.09 32.92
CA LEU A 11 7.05 31.99 33.56
C LEU A 11 7.18 33.49 33.24
N ARG A 12 6.33 33.97 32.33
CA ARG A 12 5.11 34.70 32.74
C ARG A 12 4.21 35.00 31.54
N VAL A 13 2.99 34.49 31.68
CA VAL A 13 1.80 34.75 30.87
C VAL A 13 1.55 36.25 30.76
N ALA A 14 1.28 36.74 29.55
CA ALA A 14 0.60 38.02 29.33
C ALA A 14 -0.37 37.85 28.15
N VAL A 15 -1.62 37.49 28.49
CA VAL A 15 -2.76 37.66 27.60
C VAL A 15 -3.24 39.10 27.77
N HIS A 16 -2.99 39.95 26.78
CA HIS A 16 -3.71 41.21 26.57
C HIS A 16 -3.88 41.37 25.04
N ALA A 17 -5.04 40.98 24.53
CA ALA A 17 -6.21 41.84 24.32
C ALA A 17 -6.14 42.61 22.99
N THR A 18 -6.48 41.88 21.94
CA THR A 18 -7.35 42.27 20.81
C THR A 18 -7.77 43.73 20.68
N ARG A 19 -7.28 44.39 19.62
CA ARG A 19 -8.05 45.22 18.65
C ARG A 19 -7.04 45.94 17.76
N THR A 20 -6.73 45.45 16.57
CA THR A 20 -7.33 45.86 15.29
C THR A 20 -6.45 45.14 14.26
N SER A 21 -6.95 44.28 13.38
CA SER A 21 -7.59 44.68 12.14
C SER A 21 -8.14 43.42 11.48
N THR A 22 -9.40 43.47 11.14
CA THR A 22 -10.11 42.59 10.21
C THR A 22 -9.30 42.38 8.93
N THR A 23 -8.81 41.16 8.64
CA THR A 23 -8.61 40.59 7.27
C THR A 23 -7.88 39.23 7.19
N VAL A 24 -7.83 38.36 8.22
CA VAL A 24 -7.38 36.96 8.00
C VAL A 24 -8.19 35.96 8.84
N ALA A 25 -9.50 36.12 8.86
CA ALA A 25 -10.40 35.03 9.22
C ALA A 25 -10.76 34.28 7.93
N ALA A 26 -9.97 33.27 7.54
CA ALA A 26 -10.44 32.23 6.61
C ALA A 26 -9.51 31.00 6.47
N LEU A 27 -8.20 31.09 6.76
CA LEU A 27 -7.26 30.10 6.20
C LEU A 27 -6.54 29.16 7.17
N THR A 28 -6.83 29.18 8.47
CA THR A 28 -6.14 28.29 9.43
C THR A 28 -7.11 27.52 10.32
N LEU A 29 -8.03 26.77 9.71
CA LEU A 29 -8.89 25.80 10.40
C LEU A 29 -9.15 24.54 9.54
N LEU A 30 -8.12 24.09 8.82
CA LEU A 30 -8.14 22.81 8.09
C LEU A 30 -6.99 21.89 8.52
N VAL A 31 -6.62 21.91 9.81
CA VAL A 31 -5.65 20.94 10.36
C VAL A 31 -6.14 20.42 11.70
N ALA A 32 -7.33 19.84 11.72
CA ALA A 32 -7.82 19.10 12.87
C ALA A 32 -8.82 18.05 12.39
N PHE A 33 -8.34 16.97 11.75
CA PHE A 33 -8.98 15.63 11.72
C PHE A 33 -8.16 14.74 10.78
N GLY A 34 -7.09 14.13 11.29
CA GLY A 34 -6.31 13.13 10.55
C GLY A 34 -5.56 12.14 11.44
N GLY A 35 -5.91 12.09 12.73
CA GLY A 35 -5.17 11.36 13.76
C GLY A 35 -5.85 10.09 14.25
N ILE A 36 -6.77 9.50 13.49
CA ILE A 36 -7.21 8.12 13.71
C ILE A 36 -6.54 7.31 12.61
N GLY A 37 -5.23 7.09 12.79
CA GLY A 37 -4.51 6.10 12.00
C GLY A 37 -5.29 4.81 12.14
N SER A 38 -5.96 4.42 11.07
CA SER A 38 -6.62 3.15 10.96
C SER A 38 -5.60 2.13 11.41
N VAL A 39 -5.87 1.43 12.51
CA VAL A 39 -5.37 0.07 12.62
C VAL A 39 -6.03 -0.60 11.42
N ALA A 40 -5.34 -0.55 10.29
CA ALA A 40 -5.68 -1.33 9.13
C ALA A 40 -5.59 -2.75 9.66
N THR A 41 -6.74 -3.27 10.09
CA THR A 41 -7.00 -4.69 10.12
C THR A 41 -6.55 -5.15 8.77
N ARG A 42 -5.32 -5.65 8.73
CA ARG A 42 -4.72 -6.25 7.54
C ARG A 42 -5.78 -7.25 7.11
N PRO A 43 -6.42 -7.07 5.94
CA PRO A 43 -7.35 -8.07 5.44
C PRO A 43 -6.64 -9.41 5.59
N PRO A 44 -7.31 -10.47 6.07
CA PRO A 44 -6.66 -11.78 6.14
C PRO A 44 -6.00 -12.00 4.80
N THR A 45 -4.66 -11.98 4.79
CA THR A 45 -3.88 -12.26 3.60
C THR A 45 -4.37 -13.61 3.16
N ASP A 46 -5.12 -13.68 2.06
CA ASP A 46 -5.47 -14.93 1.42
C ASP A 46 -4.16 -15.72 1.35
N PRO A 47 -4.05 -16.89 2.01
CA PRO A 47 -2.77 -17.54 2.22
C PRO A 47 -2.08 -17.73 0.87
N ALA A 48 -1.03 -16.93 0.64
CA ALA A 48 -0.25 -16.98 -0.57
C ALA A 48 0.33 -18.39 -0.70
N ARG A 49 -0.04 -19.10 -1.76
CA ARG A 49 0.44 -20.45 -1.96
C ARG A 49 1.91 -20.37 -2.40
N ARG A 50 2.80 -20.76 -1.49
CA ARG A 50 4.20 -21.21 -1.69
C ARG A 50 4.41 -22.07 -2.93
N ILE A 51 4.99 -21.56 -4.02
CA ILE A 51 5.31 -22.37 -5.21
C ILE A 51 6.83 -22.54 -5.36
N ASP A 52 7.26 -23.79 -5.39
CA ASP A 52 8.63 -24.19 -5.77
C ASP A 52 8.83 -23.97 -7.28
N MET A 53 9.91 -23.29 -7.66
CA MET A 53 10.25 -22.87 -9.03
C MET A 53 10.82 -24.00 -9.92
N SER A 54 10.86 -25.25 -9.45
CA SER A 54 11.07 -26.38 -10.35
C SER A 54 10.04 -26.32 -11.50
N SER A 55 10.48 -26.56 -12.74
CA SER A 55 9.65 -26.35 -13.95
C SER A 55 8.31 -27.09 -13.86
N GLY A 56 8.30 -28.28 -13.25
CA GLY A 56 7.08 -29.09 -13.09
C GLY A 56 5.99 -28.38 -12.27
N PRO A 57 6.25 -28.00 -11.00
CA PRO A 57 5.25 -27.32 -10.18
C PRO A 57 4.70 -26.01 -10.75
N LEU A 58 5.53 -25.18 -11.39
CA LEU A 58 5.09 -23.89 -11.94
C LEU A 58 4.23 -24.07 -13.19
N ASP A 59 4.64 -24.94 -14.13
CA ASP A 59 3.87 -25.20 -15.36
C ASP A 59 2.48 -25.77 -15.04
N SER A 60 2.39 -26.70 -14.08
CA SER A 60 1.10 -27.24 -13.62
C SER A 60 0.20 -26.15 -13.05
N LEU A 61 0.73 -25.22 -12.27
CA LEU A 61 -0.06 -24.13 -11.70
C LEU A 61 -0.51 -23.10 -12.74
N MET A 62 0.34 -22.80 -13.71
CA MET A 62 -0.01 -21.94 -14.84
C MET A 62 -1.15 -22.56 -15.65
N GLN A 63 -1.11 -23.88 -15.86
CA GLN A 63 -2.17 -24.60 -16.57
C GLN A 63 -3.47 -24.68 -15.75
N GLU A 64 -3.39 -25.04 -14.47
CA GLU A 64 -4.54 -25.13 -13.56
C GLU A 64 -5.28 -23.79 -13.41
N ASN A 65 -4.53 -22.68 -13.29
CA ASN A 65 -5.10 -21.35 -13.07
C ASN A 65 -5.31 -20.55 -14.37
N ARG A 66 -5.04 -21.17 -15.53
CA ARG A 66 -5.16 -20.56 -16.86
C ARG A 66 -4.42 -19.21 -16.90
N CYS A 67 -3.13 -19.23 -16.58
CA CYS A 67 -2.32 -18.01 -16.47
C CYS A 67 -1.80 -17.54 -17.83
N SER A 68 -1.71 -16.22 -18.01
CA SER A 68 -1.09 -15.56 -19.16
C SER A 68 0.03 -14.62 -18.69
N PRO A 69 1.29 -14.80 -19.15
CA PRO A 69 2.40 -13.91 -18.82
C PRO A 69 2.29 -12.55 -19.52
N THR A 70 1.58 -12.47 -20.64
CA THR A 70 1.39 -11.24 -21.41
C THR A 70 0.09 -10.51 -21.09
N GLY A 71 -0.74 -11.07 -20.21
CA GLY A 71 -2.08 -10.54 -19.93
C GLY A 71 -3.18 -11.12 -20.80
N PHE A 72 -4.39 -10.61 -20.60
CA PHE A 72 -5.59 -10.96 -21.36
C PHE A 72 -6.16 -9.73 -22.08
N ASP A 73 -7.14 -9.95 -22.93
CA ASP A 73 -7.94 -8.88 -23.54
C ASP A 73 -8.67 -8.04 -22.48
N ARG A 74 -9.05 -6.82 -22.84
CA ARG A 74 -9.59 -5.81 -21.91
C ARG A 74 -10.96 -6.17 -21.32
N ASP A 75 -11.67 -7.09 -21.93
CA ASP A 75 -12.97 -7.62 -21.52
C ASP A 75 -12.85 -8.78 -20.51
N VAL A 76 -11.64 -9.31 -20.32
CA VAL A 76 -11.38 -10.41 -19.40
C VAL A 76 -10.80 -9.88 -18.09
N ILE A 77 -11.49 -10.15 -16.98
CA ILE A 77 -11.05 -9.75 -15.65
C ILE A 77 -10.35 -10.95 -14.97
N PRO A 78 -9.03 -10.90 -14.73
CA PRO A 78 -8.32 -11.96 -14.02
C PRO A 78 -8.69 -11.96 -12.53
N SER A 79 -8.69 -13.13 -11.91
CA SER A 79 -9.02 -13.29 -10.48
C SER A 79 -7.78 -13.48 -9.61
N LYS A 80 -6.68 -13.98 -10.18
CA LYS A 80 -5.43 -14.30 -9.49
C LYS A 80 -4.23 -13.77 -10.27
N ALA A 81 -3.06 -13.75 -9.64
CA ALA A 81 -1.79 -13.38 -10.24
C ALA A 81 -0.65 -14.19 -9.64
N ILE A 82 0.40 -14.42 -10.42
CA ILE A 82 1.65 -15.02 -9.97
C ILE A 82 2.66 -13.90 -9.80
N ILE A 83 3.27 -13.81 -8.61
CA ILE A 83 4.35 -12.87 -8.32
C ILE A 83 5.63 -13.62 -7.95
N ARG A 84 6.78 -12.98 -8.20
CA ARG A 84 8.06 -13.34 -7.60
C ARG A 84 8.36 -12.36 -6.47
N THR A 85 8.55 -12.89 -5.27
CA THR A 85 8.86 -12.09 -4.08
C THR A 85 10.34 -11.66 -4.09
N PRO A 86 10.74 -10.66 -3.29
CA PRO A 86 12.14 -10.21 -3.23
C PRO A 86 13.15 -11.28 -2.76
N ASP A 87 12.69 -12.27 -1.99
CA ASP A 87 13.46 -13.46 -1.57
C ASP A 87 13.52 -14.55 -2.66
N GLY A 88 12.92 -14.30 -3.83
CA GLY A 88 12.97 -15.18 -4.99
C GLY A 88 11.94 -16.31 -4.99
N ALA A 89 11.06 -16.37 -3.98
CA ALA A 89 9.94 -17.29 -3.97
C ALA A 89 8.87 -16.86 -4.98
N THR A 90 8.03 -17.79 -5.39
CA THR A 90 6.87 -17.49 -6.22
C THR A 90 5.58 -17.85 -5.52
N GLU A 91 4.63 -16.96 -5.66
CA GLU A 91 3.37 -17.00 -4.94
C GLU A 91 2.21 -16.76 -5.89
N LEU A 92 1.16 -17.58 -5.74
CA LEU A 92 -0.15 -17.30 -6.32
C LEU A 92 -0.93 -16.42 -5.35
N VAL A 93 -1.27 -15.21 -5.79
CA VAL A 93 -1.95 -14.16 -5.01
C VAL A 93 -3.23 -13.70 -5.70
N SER A 94 -4.01 -12.84 -5.05
CA SER A 94 -5.15 -12.17 -5.69
C SER A 94 -4.70 -11.23 -6.81
N PHE A 95 -5.60 -10.98 -7.77
CA PHE A 95 -5.32 -10.01 -8.84
C PHE A 95 -4.95 -8.62 -8.29
N ASP A 96 -5.69 -8.09 -7.31
CA ASP A 96 -5.39 -6.79 -6.70
C ASP A 96 -3.98 -6.73 -6.10
N ARG A 97 -3.53 -7.83 -5.46
CA ARG A 97 -2.20 -7.90 -4.89
C ARG A 97 -1.11 -7.91 -5.97
N GLY A 98 -1.31 -8.70 -7.02
CA GLY A 98 -0.40 -8.69 -8.17
C GLY A 98 -0.37 -7.33 -8.87
N TRP A 99 -1.51 -6.65 -8.93
CA TRP A 99 -1.62 -5.34 -9.54
C TRP A 99 -0.90 -4.24 -8.74
N ALA A 100 -0.99 -4.28 -7.41
CA ALA A 100 -0.18 -3.43 -6.55
C ALA A 100 1.32 -3.64 -6.74
N VAL A 101 1.77 -4.88 -7.01
CA VAL A 101 3.19 -5.16 -7.33
C VAL A 101 3.60 -4.52 -8.65
N PHE A 102 2.77 -4.64 -9.70
CA PHE A 102 3.04 -4.01 -10.99
C PHE A 102 3.12 -2.48 -10.89
N LEU A 103 2.25 -1.86 -10.10
CA LEU A 103 2.25 -0.41 -9.86
C LEU A 103 3.42 0.06 -8.97
N GLY A 104 4.18 -0.86 -8.38
CA GLY A 104 5.27 -0.56 -7.45
C GLY A 104 4.80 -0.18 -6.04
N GLU A 105 3.52 -0.39 -5.72
CA GLU A 105 2.94 -0.18 -4.40
C GLU A 105 3.27 -1.33 -3.43
N ALA A 106 3.66 -2.48 -3.97
CA ALA A 106 4.10 -3.66 -3.25
C ALA A 106 5.41 -4.21 -3.81
N ALA A 107 6.28 -4.72 -2.94
CA ALA A 107 7.55 -5.30 -3.35
C ALA A 107 7.36 -6.66 -4.05
N GLY A 108 8.07 -6.85 -5.16
CA GLY A 108 8.08 -8.08 -5.95
C GLY A 108 8.10 -7.79 -7.45
N GLU A 109 7.89 -8.84 -8.25
CA GLU A 109 7.73 -8.78 -9.69
C GLU A 109 6.45 -9.52 -10.09
N LEU A 110 5.62 -8.90 -10.93
CA LEU A 110 4.46 -9.57 -11.51
C LEU A 110 4.92 -10.47 -12.66
N VAL A 111 4.66 -11.77 -12.55
CA VAL A 111 5.11 -12.77 -13.54
C VAL A 111 3.99 -13.11 -14.54
N ALA A 112 2.77 -13.30 -14.03
CA ALA A 112 1.61 -13.62 -14.86
C ALA A 112 0.30 -13.24 -14.18
N VAL A 113 -0.75 -13.02 -14.96
CA VAL A 113 -2.13 -12.88 -14.47
C VAL A 113 -2.92 -14.14 -14.80
N CYS A 114 -3.89 -14.50 -13.96
CA CYS A 114 -4.57 -15.79 -14.03
C CYS A 114 -6.08 -15.63 -13.86
N LEU A 115 -6.86 -16.43 -14.58
CA LEU A 115 -8.32 -16.47 -14.44
C LEU A 115 -8.76 -17.27 -13.20
N GLY A 116 -7.82 -17.97 -12.56
CA GLY A 116 -8.11 -18.92 -11.49
C GLY A 116 -8.50 -20.28 -12.06
N PRO A 117 -8.74 -21.28 -11.18
CA PRO A 117 -9.20 -22.59 -11.62
C PRO A 117 -10.45 -22.43 -12.49
N ALA A 118 -10.60 -23.29 -13.51
CA ALA A 118 -11.89 -23.40 -14.17
C ALA A 118 -12.91 -23.75 -13.09
N ASP A 119 -13.90 -22.90 -12.86
CA ASP A 119 -14.98 -23.22 -11.94
C ASP A 119 -15.53 -24.59 -12.35
N ALA A 120 -15.55 -25.54 -11.41
CA ALA A 120 -16.46 -26.67 -11.51
C ALA A 120 -17.85 -26.03 -11.45
N GLY A 121 -18.46 -25.81 -12.62
CA GLY A 121 -19.79 -25.24 -12.74
C GLY A 121 -20.83 -25.97 -11.89
#